data_AF-A0A819TH89-F1
#
_entry.id   AF-A0A819TH89-F1
#
_cell.length_a   1.000
_cell.length_b   1.000
_cell.length_c   1.000
_cell.angle_alpha   90.00
_cell.angle_beta   90.00
_cell.angle_gamma   90.00
#
_symmetry.space_group_name_H-M   'P 1'
#
loop_
_entity.id
_entity.type
_entity.pdbx_description
1 polymer ?
#
loop_
_entity_poly.entity_id
_entity_poly.type
_entity_poly.pdbx_seq_one_letter_code
_entity_poly.pdbx_strand_id
1 'polypeptide(L)'
;MVLKQDPKAVRKLDEILWKITDPDSSEYQNWLTRSKINKILTLDYQVLTAVKYWLWKQSFRSVRLIGTDVFEIVTTIRHVQKLFSAQFRTYKNSRTGKTIHRTHDDVCWANEISHLIDFFLGLNDDTLTNSKPTGSSKKRILIPNDGNARDAATTQIIPMIVPPSVRLCYKIPDVLKTGLESNVSQGALEFEGQNYSEEDLQIFCEFLGIPFKPIHTEGINDQSNPGIETMLDIEQMMAINPLSKIWYFNDDVKNIISDGILIKMLTLTESDKLPQIFSISYGIYESNLCVPGIPCDENVVDPKHKYFIRTNIEFMKLALRGITILASSGDDGANDYFSNCTNKVFNPTYPASSPFVTSVGATTLVNVQYNALQDQPLACSAFNPPLVCAYCGDEIAVSVNDPFFTDFTSGGGFSNFAPQPSYQKHAVDRYFLNEQYYLNEIPEMYPPSSMYNRKGRAYPDVAALGVNAFTVANDSLYLVGGTSMSSPLWAGIVSILNARSIKITGKTLGFLNPLLYKMAKQCPECFNDITVGNNKCTSTICTDQCKGFQAACGWDPVTGLGTPNVENILKYITELCEKKMKKTEYN
;
A
#
# COMPACT_ATOMS: atom_id res chain seq x y z
N MET A 1 23.12 -9.32 1.18
CA MET A 1 23.66 -9.18 2.55
C MET A 1 23.40 -7.77 3.02
N VAL A 2 22.70 -7.62 4.14
CA VAL A 2 22.25 -6.32 4.67
C VAL A 2 23.06 -6.01 5.92
N LEU A 3 23.82 -4.91 5.91
CA LEU A 3 24.62 -4.48 7.05
C LEU A 3 23.79 -3.71 8.06
N LYS A 4 24.23 -3.75 9.32
CA LYS A 4 23.71 -2.90 10.39
C LYS A 4 23.99 -1.44 10.09
N GLN A 5 22.97 -0.61 10.23
CA GLN A 5 23.12 0.83 10.20
C GLN A 5 23.46 1.39 11.58
N ASP A 6 24.20 2.50 11.63
CA ASP A 6 24.47 3.21 12.89
C ASP A 6 23.15 3.77 13.46
N PRO A 7 22.71 3.33 14.67
CA PRO A 7 21.49 3.83 15.28
C PRO A 7 21.48 5.36 15.49
N LYS A 8 22.66 5.99 15.67
CA LYS A 8 22.75 7.46 15.77
C LYS A 8 22.44 8.13 14.43
N ALA A 9 22.93 7.57 13.32
CA ALA A 9 22.63 8.07 11.98
C ALA A 9 21.15 7.92 11.63
N VAL A 10 20.55 6.77 11.96
CA VAL A 10 19.11 6.53 11.75
C VAL A 10 18.26 7.50 12.58
N ARG A 11 18.59 7.73 13.86
CA ARG A 11 17.90 8.75 14.69
C ARG A 11 18.01 10.15 14.10
N LYS A 12 19.18 10.52 13.58
CA LYS A 12 19.36 11.82 12.91
C LYS A 12 18.46 11.96 11.68
N LEU A 13 18.25 10.90 10.91
CA LEU A 13 17.31 10.91 9.79
C LEU A 13 15.87 11.06 10.26
N ASP A 14 15.47 10.35 11.32
CA ASP A 14 14.14 10.47 11.93
C ASP A 14 13.87 11.91 12.43
N GLU A 15 14.83 12.52 13.12
CA GLU A 15 14.73 13.93 13.55
C GLU A 15 14.55 14.90 12.38
N ILE A 16 15.23 14.66 11.25
CA ILE A 16 15.07 15.48 10.04
C ILE A 16 13.70 15.24 9.41
N LEU A 17 13.25 13.98 9.33
CA LEU A 17 11.96 13.62 8.75
C LEU A 17 10.84 14.43 9.40
N TRP A 18 10.77 14.45 10.73
CA TRP A 18 9.71 15.17 11.44
C TRP A 18 9.75 16.68 11.19
N LYS A 19 10.94 17.27 11.02
CA LYS A 19 11.06 18.69 10.67
C LYS A 19 10.59 18.98 9.25
N ILE A 20 10.84 18.10 8.29
CA ILE A 20 10.53 18.38 6.87
C ILE A 20 9.14 17.88 6.44
N THR A 21 8.49 17.05 7.24
CA THR A 21 7.14 16.50 6.96
C THR A 21 6.04 17.13 7.80
N ASP A 22 6.36 17.81 8.91
CA ASP A 22 5.39 18.57 9.69
C ASP A 22 4.97 19.86 8.96
N PRO A 23 3.69 20.04 8.59
CA PRO A 23 3.21 21.25 7.93
C PRO A 23 3.26 22.54 8.78
N ASP A 24 3.50 22.49 10.09
CA ASP A 24 3.77 23.69 10.91
C ASP A 24 5.26 24.10 10.92
N SER A 25 6.15 23.19 10.54
CA SER A 25 7.58 23.44 10.52
C SER A 25 7.96 24.41 9.41
N SER A 26 8.91 25.31 9.70
CA SER A 26 9.54 26.15 8.68
C SER A 26 10.33 25.34 7.65
N GLU A 27 10.72 24.10 7.98
CA GLU A 27 11.44 23.20 7.10
C GLU A 27 10.52 22.28 6.28
N TYR A 28 9.19 22.41 6.40
CA TYR A 28 8.24 21.60 5.64
C TYR A 28 8.58 21.58 4.14
N GLN A 29 8.51 20.43 3.47
CA GLN A 29 8.90 20.20 2.08
C GLN A 29 10.36 20.48 1.70
N ASN A 30 11.27 20.62 2.67
CA ASN A 30 12.70 20.67 2.41
C ASN A 30 13.28 19.26 2.17
N TRP A 31 12.77 18.59 1.13
CA TRP A 31 13.09 17.21 0.79
C TRP A 31 14.60 17.02 0.54
N LEU A 32 15.14 15.91 1.03
CA LEU A 32 16.53 15.54 0.86
C LEU A 32 16.76 14.84 -0.49
N THR A 33 17.98 14.97 -1.00
CA THR A 33 18.45 14.15 -2.12
C THR A 33 18.98 12.82 -1.59
N ARG A 34 19.02 11.79 -2.45
CA ARG A 34 19.67 10.49 -2.14
C ARG A 34 21.09 10.69 -1.58
N SER A 35 21.88 11.55 -2.21
CA SER A 35 23.27 11.83 -1.77
C SER A 35 23.35 12.39 -0.33
N LYS A 36 22.43 13.28 0.06
CA LYS A 36 22.39 13.81 1.45
C LYS A 36 22.04 12.71 2.45
N ILE A 37 21.09 11.84 2.12
CA ILE A 37 20.70 10.69 2.96
C ILE A 37 21.88 9.73 3.10
N ASN A 38 22.48 9.33 1.98
CA ASN A 38 23.61 8.39 1.97
C ASN A 38 24.81 8.95 2.74
N LYS A 39 25.07 10.26 2.68
CA LYS A 39 26.12 10.90 3.48
C LYS A 39 25.88 10.76 5.00
N ILE A 40 24.63 10.76 5.45
CA ILE A 40 24.28 10.56 6.87
C ILE A 40 24.43 9.09 7.26
N LEU A 41 23.99 8.17 6.40
CA LEU A 41 24.01 6.72 6.64
C LEU A 41 25.33 6.02 6.30
N THR A 42 26.33 6.76 5.80
CA THR A 42 27.63 6.19 5.43
C THR A 42 28.24 5.49 6.64
N LEU A 43 28.51 4.20 6.48
CA LEU A 43 29.13 3.38 7.52
C LEU A 43 30.59 3.79 7.76
N ASP A 44 31.08 3.51 8.97
CA ASP A 44 32.47 3.72 9.34
C ASP A 44 33.40 2.99 8.36
N TYR A 45 34.49 3.66 7.97
CA TYR A 45 35.45 3.12 7.00
C TYR A 45 36.06 1.79 7.45
N GLN A 46 36.27 1.60 8.75
CA GLN A 46 36.79 0.35 9.32
C GLN A 46 35.77 -0.79 9.16
N VAL A 47 34.48 -0.50 9.36
CA VAL A 47 33.39 -1.48 9.16
C VAL A 47 33.35 -1.92 7.70
N LEU A 48 33.32 -0.98 6.75
CA LEU A 48 33.29 -1.31 5.33
C LEU A 48 34.55 -2.06 4.90
N THR A 49 35.71 -1.72 5.45
CA THR A 49 36.98 -2.41 5.16
C THR A 49 36.97 -3.84 5.68
N ALA A 50 36.52 -4.07 6.92
CA ALA A 50 36.39 -5.40 7.50
C ALA A 50 35.45 -6.30 6.69
N VAL A 51 34.27 -5.77 6.32
CA VAL A 51 33.28 -6.49 5.51
C VAL A 51 33.83 -6.80 4.12
N LYS A 52 34.42 -5.82 3.41
CA LYS A 52 35.00 -6.05 2.08
C LYS A 52 36.14 -7.06 2.11
N TYR A 53 36.99 -7.02 3.14
CA TYR A 53 38.06 -8.00 3.32
C TYR A 53 37.51 -9.41 3.54
N TRP A 54 36.48 -9.56 4.37
CA TRP A 54 35.80 -10.83 4.56
C TRP A 54 35.17 -11.34 3.24
N LEU A 55 34.45 -10.49 2.51
CA LEU A 55 33.83 -10.82 1.22
C LEU A 55 34.88 -11.29 0.20
N TRP A 56 36.04 -10.64 0.16
CA TRP A 56 37.16 -11.03 -0.70
C TRP A 56 37.68 -12.44 -0.38
N LYS A 57 37.83 -12.78 0.91
CA LYS A 57 38.25 -14.14 1.33
C LYS A 57 37.30 -15.24 0.89
N GLN A 58 35.99 -14.97 0.83
CA GLN A 58 34.99 -15.98 0.47
C GLN A 58 35.06 -16.39 -1.01
N SER A 59 35.73 -15.64 -1.88
CA SER A 59 35.82 -15.96 -3.32
C SER A 59 34.45 -16.07 -4.00
N PHE A 60 33.53 -15.15 -3.70
CA PHE A 60 32.23 -15.05 -4.38
C PHE A 60 32.39 -14.73 -5.87
N ARG A 61 31.39 -15.11 -6.69
CA ARG A 61 31.45 -14.88 -8.15
C ARG A 61 31.34 -13.39 -8.48
N SER A 62 30.44 -12.68 -7.81
CA SER A 62 30.35 -11.23 -7.86
C SER A 62 29.90 -10.67 -6.52
N VAL A 63 30.36 -9.45 -6.24
CA VAL A 63 30.00 -8.69 -5.05
C VAL A 63 29.86 -7.24 -5.48
N ARG A 64 28.70 -6.64 -5.21
CA ARG A 64 28.41 -5.23 -5.52
C ARG A 64 27.83 -4.55 -4.28
N LEU A 65 28.41 -3.42 -3.90
CA LEU A 65 27.82 -2.54 -2.89
C LEU A 65 26.68 -1.73 -3.54
N ILE A 66 25.49 -1.85 -2.98
CA ILE A 66 24.28 -1.08 -3.29
C ILE A 66 24.08 -0.07 -2.17
N GLY A 67 23.97 1.21 -2.53
CA GLY A 67 23.90 2.30 -1.57
C GLY A 67 25.13 2.35 -0.66
N THR A 68 24.89 2.34 0.65
CA THR A 68 25.93 2.50 1.67
C THR A 68 26.19 1.25 2.50
N ASP A 69 25.26 0.30 2.49
CA ASP A 69 25.16 -0.73 3.54
C ASP A 69 24.56 -2.06 3.06
N VAL A 70 24.33 -2.23 1.74
CA VAL A 70 23.83 -3.51 1.19
C VAL A 70 24.81 -4.08 0.20
N PHE A 71 25.20 -5.33 0.37
CA PHE A 71 26.00 -6.05 -0.61
C PHE A 71 25.13 -7.08 -1.34
N GLU A 72 25.00 -6.90 -2.65
CA GLU A 72 24.51 -7.92 -3.56
C GLU A 72 25.64 -8.90 -3.86
N ILE A 73 25.36 -10.20 -3.70
CA ILE A 73 26.36 -11.27 -3.80
C ILE A 73 25.81 -12.34 -4.72
N VAL A 74 26.57 -12.69 -5.77
CA VAL A 74 26.27 -13.84 -6.63
C VAL A 74 27.22 -14.98 -6.29
N THR A 75 26.67 -16.16 -6.04
CA THR A 75 27.43 -17.36 -5.66
C THR A 75 26.71 -18.64 -6.10
N THR A 76 27.21 -19.80 -5.67
CA THR A 76 26.60 -21.11 -5.95
C THR A 76 25.85 -21.64 -4.74
N ILE A 77 24.80 -22.44 -4.95
CA ILE A 77 24.10 -23.15 -3.86
C ILE A 77 25.08 -23.94 -2.99
N ARG A 78 26.05 -24.65 -3.59
CA ARG A 78 27.10 -25.38 -2.84
C ARG A 78 27.85 -24.47 -1.86
N HIS A 79 28.15 -23.23 -2.27
CA HIS A 79 28.84 -22.28 -1.42
C HIS A 79 27.93 -21.74 -0.33
N VAL A 80 26.67 -21.40 -0.63
CA VAL A 80 25.68 -20.96 0.37
C VAL A 80 25.48 -22.04 1.44
N GLN A 81 25.31 -23.31 1.05
CA GLN A 81 25.17 -24.42 1.99
C GLN A 81 26.37 -24.54 2.95
N LYS A 82 27.59 -24.33 2.44
CA LYS A 82 28.81 -24.36 3.25
C LYS A 82 28.88 -23.15 4.19
N LEU A 83 28.49 -21.97 3.71
CA LEU A 83 28.58 -20.71 4.46
C LEU A 83 27.61 -20.67 5.64
N PHE A 84 26.41 -21.22 5.47
CA PHE A 84 25.34 -21.20 6.46
C PHE A 84 25.12 -22.54 7.17
N SER A 85 25.93 -23.57 6.85
CA SER A 85 25.73 -24.94 7.35
C SER A 85 24.28 -25.45 7.19
N ALA A 86 23.62 -25.06 6.10
CA ALA A 86 22.21 -25.36 5.83
C ALA A 86 22.05 -26.12 4.51
N GLN A 87 21.06 -27.00 4.42
CA GLN A 87 20.71 -27.77 3.23
C GLN A 87 19.74 -26.98 2.36
N PHE A 88 20.13 -26.75 1.10
CA PHE A 88 19.29 -26.07 0.12
C PHE A 88 18.81 -27.10 -0.89
N ARG A 89 17.48 -27.17 -1.04
CA ARG A 89 16.81 -28.11 -1.93
C ARG A 89 16.26 -27.38 -3.14
N THR A 90 16.26 -28.09 -4.24
CA THR A 90 15.70 -27.62 -5.51
C THR A 90 14.30 -28.18 -5.68
N TYR A 91 13.31 -27.31 -5.82
CA TYR A 91 11.92 -27.65 -6.06
C TYR A 91 11.56 -27.27 -7.49
N LYS A 92 10.85 -28.15 -8.19
CA LYS A 92 10.33 -27.86 -9.53
C LYS A 92 8.81 -27.86 -9.49
N ASN A 93 8.21 -26.75 -9.89
CA ASN A 93 6.77 -26.67 -10.07
C ASN A 93 6.38 -27.61 -11.23
N SER A 94 5.51 -28.57 -10.96
CA SER A 94 5.09 -29.58 -11.95
C SER A 94 4.23 -29.02 -13.07
N ARG A 95 3.56 -27.88 -12.87
CA ARG A 95 2.69 -27.24 -13.87
C ARG A 95 3.46 -26.28 -14.77
N THR A 96 4.29 -25.43 -14.17
CA THR A 96 5.01 -24.37 -14.91
C THR A 96 6.43 -24.77 -15.32
N GLY A 97 6.97 -25.86 -14.76
CA GLY A 97 8.37 -26.25 -14.93
C GLY A 97 9.38 -25.34 -14.23
N LYS A 98 8.94 -24.24 -13.59
CA LYS A 98 9.78 -23.28 -12.87
C LYS A 98 10.48 -23.97 -11.71
N THR A 99 11.76 -23.69 -11.54
CA THR A 99 12.59 -24.24 -10.48
C THR A 99 12.92 -23.16 -9.46
N ILE A 100 12.86 -23.51 -8.18
CA ILE A 100 13.17 -22.64 -7.04
C ILE A 100 14.13 -23.37 -6.09
N HIS A 101 14.97 -22.63 -5.39
CA HIS A 101 15.88 -23.14 -4.36
C HIS A 101 15.48 -22.62 -2.98
N ARG A 102 15.29 -23.52 -2.01
CA ARG A 102 14.90 -23.14 -0.64
C ARG A 102 15.55 -24.05 0.38
N THR A 103 15.71 -23.55 1.59
CA THR A 103 16.11 -24.31 2.77
C THR A 103 14.99 -24.33 3.81
N HIS A 104 14.84 -25.47 4.48
CA HIS A 104 13.96 -25.64 5.64
C HIS A 104 14.76 -25.66 6.95
N ASP A 105 16.07 -25.54 6.86
CA ASP A 105 16.94 -25.53 8.01
C ASP A 105 16.97 -24.10 8.56
N ASP A 106 17.17 -23.97 9.88
CA ASP A 106 17.48 -22.67 10.46
C ASP A 106 18.82 -22.20 9.90
N VAL A 107 18.78 -21.17 9.08
CA VAL A 107 19.98 -20.57 8.52
C VAL A 107 20.54 -19.64 9.58
N CYS A 108 21.61 -20.08 10.24
CA CYS A 108 22.39 -19.19 11.07
C CYS A 108 23.83 -19.04 10.58
N TRP A 109 24.44 -17.89 10.83
CA TRP A 109 25.85 -17.67 10.51
C TRP A 109 26.62 -17.17 11.73
N ALA A 110 27.84 -17.67 11.89
CA ALA A 110 28.78 -17.25 12.93
C ALA A 110 30.17 -17.10 12.31
N ASN A 111 30.63 -15.85 12.20
CA ASN A 111 31.92 -15.47 11.65
C ASN A 111 32.38 -14.12 12.24
N GLU A 112 33.62 -13.72 11.90
CA GLU A 112 34.25 -12.49 12.38
C GLU A 112 33.47 -11.19 12.14
N ILE A 113 32.55 -11.15 11.17
CA ILE A 113 31.74 -9.96 10.85
C ILE A 113 30.26 -10.10 11.22
N SER A 114 29.87 -11.15 11.94
CA SER A 114 28.45 -11.43 12.22
C SER A 114 27.77 -10.32 13.01
N HIS A 115 28.53 -9.65 13.88
CA HIS A 115 28.07 -8.51 14.65
C HIS A 115 27.81 -7.25 13.79
N LEU A 116 28.24 -7.23 12.52
CA LEU A 116 28.08 -6.11 11.56
C LEU A 116 26.93 -6.33 10.56
N ILE A 117 26.36 -7.53 10.51
CA ILE A 117 25.30 -7.91 9.55
C ILE A 117 23.97 -8.00 10.29
N ASP A 118 22.90 -7.47 9.70
CA ASP A 118 21.54 -7.65 10.22
C ASP A 118 20.93 -8.98 9.75
N PHE A 119 20.90 -9.20 8.43
CA PHE A 119 20.37 -10.42 7.79
C PHE A 119 20.87 -10.58 6.35
N PHE A 120 20.68 -11.78 5.81
CA PHE A 120 20.77 -12.04 4.38
C PHE A 120 19.35 -12.09 3.80
N LEU A 121 19.21 -11.65 2.56
CA LEU A 121 17.96 -11.75 1.80
C LEU A 121 18.21 -12.67 0.61
N GLY A 122 17.15 -13.29 0.08
CA GLY A 122 17.27 -14.17 -1.09
C GLY A 122 17.96 -15.51 -0.79
N LEU A 123 17.89 -15.99 0.45
CA LEU A 123 18.28 -17.37 0.77
C LEU A 123 17.15 -18.38 0.48
N ASN A 124 15.92 -17.93 0.32
CA ASN A 124 14.83 -18.76 -0.15
C ASN A 124 14.21 -18.13 -1.38
N ASP A 125 14.16 -18.88 -2.49
CA ASP A 125 13.39 -18.55 -3.69
C ASP A 125 11.91 -18.85 -3.40
N ASP A 126 11.35 -18.06 -2.49
CA ASP A 126 10.00 -18.28 -2.02
C ASP A 126 8.93 -17.57 -2.88
N THR A 127 8.49 -18.14 -3.99
CA THR A 127 7.16 -17.77 -4.53
C THR A 127 6.09 -18.35 -3.59
N LEU A 128 5.57 -17.59 -2.62
CA LEU A 128 4.39 -18.05 -1.90
C LEU A 128 3.23 -18.09 -2.90
N THR A 129 2.84 -19.29 -3.32
CA THR A 129 1.53 -19.54 -3.96
C THR A 129 0.38 -19.49 -2.94
N ASN A 130 0.62 -18.94 -1.74
CA ASN A 130 -0.32 -18.95 -0.62
C ASN A 130 -0.64 -17.54 -0.08
N SER A 131 0.00 -16.48 -0.58
CA SER A 131 -0.60 -15.15 -0.52
C SER A 131 -1.58 -15.09 -1.69
N LYS A 132 -2.86 -14.87 -1.40
CA LYS A 132 -3.68 -14.23 -2.41
C LYS A 132 -3.23 -12.77 -2.48
N PRO A 133 -3.40 -12.08 -3.62
CA PRO A 133 -3.57 -10.63 -3.58
C PRO A 133 -4.58 -10.32 -2.46
N THR A 134 -4.50 -9.16 -1.83
CA THR A 134 -5.61 -8.73 -0.96
C THR A 134 -6.95 -8.83 -1.72
N GLY A 135 -6.93 -8.71 -3.05
CA GLY A 135 -8.00 -9.08 -3.97
C GLY A 135 -8.75 -10.39 -3.65
N SER A 136 -10.02 -10.21 -3.29
CA SER A 136 -11.04 -11.26 -3.20
C SER A 136 -11.31 -11.96 -4.53
N SER A 137 -12.18 -12.98 -4.51
CA SER A 137 -12.64 -13.70 -5.71
C SER A 137 -13.08 -12.72 -6.80
N LYS A 138 -12.36 -12.74 -7.94
CA LYS A 138 -12.65 -11.92 -9.12
C LYS A 138 -13.90 -12.48 -9.80
N LYS A 139 -15.01 -11.75 -9.76
CA LYS A 139 -16.24 -12.14 -10.47
C LYS A 139 -16.08 -11.78 -11.94
N ARG A 140 -15.73 -12.78 -12.75
CA ARG A 140 -15.80 -12.67 -14.21
C ARG A 140 -17.27 -12.55 -14.60
N ILE A 141 -17.66 -11.42 -15.17
CA ILE A 141 -18.96 -11.31 -15.83
C ILE A 141 -18.71 -11.71 -17.28
N LEU A 142 -19.06 -12.95 -17.64
CA LEU A 142 -19.10 -13.35 -19.04
C LEU A 142 -20.22 -12.55 -19.72
N ILE A 143 -19.84 -11.58 -20.55
CA ILE A 143 -20.78 -10.91 -21.45
C ILE A 143 -21.17 -11.96 -22.50
N PRO A 144 -22.47 -12.34 -22.63
CA PRO A 144 -22.88 -13.16 -23.75
C PRO A 144 -22.64 -12.36 -25.03
N ASN A 145 -21.75 -12.84 -25.90
CA ASN A 145 -21.53 -12.26 -27.24
C ASN A 145 -22.73 -12.44 -28.19
N ASP A 146 -23.77 -13.13 -27.73
CA ASP A 146 -24.91 -13.48 -28.55
C ASP A 146 -26.13 -12.71 -28.04
N GLY A 147 -26.82 -12.02 -28.96
CA GLY A 147 -28.03 -11.23 -28.72
C GLY A 147 -29.26 -12.00 -28.23
N ASN A 148 -29.06 -13.09 -27.49
CA ASN A 148 -30.09 -13.94 -26.91
C ASN A 148 -29.73 -14.31 -25.45
N ALA A 149 -29.76 -13.33 -24.56
CA ALA A 149 -29.85 -13.58 -23.11
C ALA A 149 -31.19 -13.05 -22.60
N ARG A 150 -32.26 -13.78 -22.92
CA ARG A 150 -33.47 -13.79 -22.10
C ARG A 150 -33.27 -14.88 -21.04
N ASP A 151 -33.69 -14.55 -19.82
CA ASP A 151 -33.90 -15.48 -18.70
C ASP A 151 -32.70 -15.80 -17.80
N ALA A 152 -32.36 -14.85 -16.93
CA ALA A 152 -32.17 -15.12 -15.50
C ALA A 152 -32.51 -13.85 -14.70
N ALA A 153 -33.73 -13.81 -14.15
CA ALA A 153 -34.19 -12.74 -13.29
C ALA A 153 -33.39 -12.71 -11.98
N THR A 154 -32.40 -11.83 -11.90
CA THR A 154 -32.02 -11.16 -10.65
C THR A 154 -32.52 -9.72 -10.76
N THR A 155 -33.55 -9.37 -9.99
CA THR A 155 -34.17 -8.04 -9.95
C THR A 155 -33.31 -6.99 -9.22
N GLN A 156 -32.10 -7.35 -8.79
CA GLN A 156 -31.24 -6.48 -8.00
C GLN A 156 -30.22 -5.78 -8.89
N ILE A 157 -30.30 -4.45 -8.95
CA ILE A 157 -29.32 -3.59 -9.63
C ILE A 157 -27.98 -3.72 -8.92
N ILE A 158 -26.92 -3.97 -9.68
CA ILE A 158 -25.54 -4.01 -9.18
C ILE A 158 -24.91 -2.64 -9.46
N PRO A 159 -24.56 -1.86 -8.42
CA PRO A 159 -23.91 -0.57 -8.60
C PRO A 159 -22.47 -0.77 -9.07
N MET A 160 -22.22 -0.44 -10.33
CA MET A 160 -20.88 -0.43 -10.91
C MET A 160 -20.20 0.90 -10.59
N ILE A 161 -19.05 0.86 -9.93
CA ILE A 161 -18.24 2.04 -9.67
C ILE A 161 -17.35 2.27 -10.87
N VAL A 162 -17.64 3.34 -11.61
CA VAL A 162 -16.72 3.84 -12.63
C VAL A 162 -15.97 5.05 -12.07
N PRO A 163 -14.72 5.30 -12.51
CA PRO A 163 -13.93 6.41 -11.99
C PRO A 163 -14.59 7.81 -12.10
N PRO A 164 -15.42 8.13 -13.13
CA PRO A 164 -16.24 9.34 -13.10
C PRO A 164 -17.19 9.43 -11.89
N SER A 165 -17.75 8.31 -11.42
CA SER A 165 -18.56 8.25 -10.19
C SER A 165 -17.72 8.58 -8.96
N VAL A 166 -16.51 8.03 -8.87
CA VAL A 166 -15.56 8.34 -7.79
C VAL A 166 -15.24 9.83 -7.77
N ARG A 167 -15.03 10.45 -8.94
CA ARG A 167 -14.78 11.89 -9.04
C ARG A 167 -15.92 12.71 -8.48
N LEU A 168 -17.16 12.29 -8.65
CA LEU A 168 -18.32 13.00 -8.15
C LEU A 168 -18.48 12.81 -6.64
N CYS A 169 -18.41 11.57 -6.16
CA CYS A 169 -18.45 11.28 -4.72
C CYS A 169 -17.41 12.06 -3.93
N TYR A 170 -16.18 12.10 -4.44
CA TYR A 170 -15.06 12.74 -3.75
C TYR A 170 -14.81 14.18 -4.18
N LYS A 171 -15.72 14.77 -4.97
CA LYS A 171 -15.62 16.15 -5.47
C LYS A 171 -14.26 16.44 -6.09
N ILE A 172 -13.77 15.48 -6.87
CA ILE A 172 -12.52 15.59 -7.63
C ILE A 172 -12.78 16.53 -8.80
N PRO A 173 -11.99 17.61 -8.94
CA PRO A 173 -12.17 18.53 -10.06
C PRO A 173 -11.82 17.83 -11.38
N ASP A 174 -12.46 18.26 -12.47
CA ASP A 174 -12.16 17.76 -13.81
C ASP A 174 -10.74 18.18 -14.24
N VAL A 175 -9.78 17.26 -14.07
CA VAL A 175 -8.36 17.52 -14.34
C VAL A 175 -8.08 17.86 -15.80
N LEU A 176 -8.90 17.36 -16.74
CA LEU A 176 -8.76 17.64 -18.18
C LEU A 176 -9.15 19.08 -18.50
N LYS A 177 -10.09 19.67 -17.75
CA LYS A 177 -10.54 21.06 -17.95
C LYS A 177 -9.79 22.08 -17.12
N THR A 178 -9.21 21.68 -16.00
CA THR A 178 -8.64 22.62 -15.01
C THR A 178 -7.22 23.10 -15.34
N GLY A 179 -6.55 22.52 -16.34
CA GLY A 179 -5.18 22.88 -16.69
C GLY A 179 -4.18 22.60 -15.55
N LEU A 180 -4.55 21.74 -14.60
CA LEU A 180 -3.64 21.13 -13.63
C LEU A 180 -2.79 20.08 -14.37
N GLU A 181 -2.07 20.52 -15.41
CA GLU A 181 -1.14 19.67 -16.14
C GLU A 181 -0.09 19.16 -15.17
N SER A 182 -0.16 17.86 -14.91
CA SER A 182 0.67 17.25 -13.90
C SER A 182 1.93 16.70 -14.56
N ASN A 183 3.07 17.38 -14.38
CA ASN A 183 4.39 16.74 -14.44
C ASN A 183 4.61 15.74 -13.27
N VAL A 184 3.51 15.27 -12.68
CA VAL A 184 3.47 14.29 -11.61
C VAL A 184 3.44 12.90 -12.23
N SER A 185 4.23 12.02 -11.65
CA SER A 185 4.29 10.60 -11.93
C SER A 185 3.89 9.80 -10.69
N GLN A 186 3.20 8.71 -10.94
CA GLN A 186 2.71 7.78 -9.94
C GLN A 186 3.04 6.35 -10.37
N GLY A 187 3.40 5.48 -9.43
CA GLY A 187 3.88 4.13 -9.70
C GLY A 187 3.06 3.04 -9.01
N ALA A 188 2.69 1.99 -9.75
CA ALA A 188 2.15 0.76 -9.18
C ALA A 188 3.31 -0.22 -8.90
N LEU A 189 3.37 -0.75 -7.68
CA LEU A 189 4.37 -1.75 -7.27
C LEU A 189 3.75 -3.14 -7.22
N GLU A 190 4.23 -4.01 -8.09
CA GLU A 190 3.78 -5.41 -8.25
C GLU A 190 4.76 -6.37 -7.55
N PHE A 191 4.22 -7.42 -6.91
CA PHE A 191 5.03 -8.38 -6.12
C PHE A 191 4.69 -9.87 -6.35
N GLU A 192 3.76 -10.21 -7.24
CA GLU A 192 3.32 -11.57 -7.54
C GLU A 192 3.64 -12.03 -8.98
N GLY A 193 4.31 -11.20 -9.79
CA GLY A 193 4.62 -11.46 -11.18
C GLY A 193 3.42 -11.35 -12.13
N GLN A 194 2.37 -10.63 -11.72
CA GLN A 194 1.27 -10.24 -12.61
C GLN A 194 1.79 -9.23 -13.66
N ASN A 195 1.05 -9.01 -14.75
CA ASN A 195 1.44 -8.12 -15.85
C ASN A 195 0.27 -7.21 -16.22
N TYR A 196 0.52 -6.16 -16.99
CA TYR A 196 -0.56 -5.37 -17.59
C TYR A 196 -0.65 -5.65 -19.10
N SER A 197 -1.73 -5.21 -19.74
CA SER A 197 -1.92 -5.23 -21.19
C SER A 197 -2.21 -3.81 -21.67
N GLU A 198 -1.40 -3.27 -22.58
CA GLU A 198 -1.67 -1.95 -23.17
C GLU A 198 -2.97 -1.92 -23.97
N GLU A 199 -3.36 -3.03 -24.59
CA GLU A 199 -4.61 -3.17 -25.33
C GLU A 199 -5.81 -3.06 -24.39
N ASP A 200 -5.82 -3.81 -23.30
CA ASP A 200 -6.88 -3.72 -22.29
C ASP A 200 -6.97 -2.31 -21.67
N LEU A 201 -5.82 -1.68 -21.40
CA LEU A 201 -5.79 -0.31 -20.88
C LEU A 201 -6.35 0.72 -21.88
N GLN A 202 -6.11 0.53 -23.18
CA GLN A 202 -6.70 1.37 -24.23
C GLN A 202 -8.21 1.19 -24.27
N ILE A 203 -8.71 -0.05 -24.25
CA ILE A 203 -10.13 -0.37 -24.20
C ILE A 203 -10.78 0.28 -22.97
N PHE A 204 -10.16 0.15 -21.79
CA PHE A 204 -10.63 0.80 -20.57
C PHE A 204 -10.72 2.33 -20.73
N CYS A 205 -9.69 2.96 -21.30
CA CYS A 205 -9.66 4.40 -21.54
C CYS A 205 -10.76 4.85 -22.51
N GLU A 206 -11.02 4.09 -23.58
CA GLU A 206 -12.08 4.33 -24.55
C GLU A 206 -13.46 4.26 -23.89
N PHE A 207 -13.72 3.22 -23.08
CA PHE A 207 -14.97 3.07 -22.34
C PHE A 207 -15.25 4.24 -21.38
N LEU A 208 -14.19 4.85 -20.83
CA LEU A 208 -14.29 5.99 -19.92
C LEU A 208 -14.19 7.36 -20.62
N GLY A 209 -13.88 7.41 -21.91
CA GLY A 209 -13.65 8.66 -22.64
C GLY A 209 -12.46 9.47 -22.13
N ILE A 210 -11.40 8.81 -21.65
CA ILE A 210 -10.16 9.44 -21.16
C ILE A 210 -8.98 9.14 -22.10
N PRO A 211 -7.94 9.99 -22.15
CA PRO A 211 -6.79 9.71 -23.00
C PRO A 211 -5.92 8.59 -22.43
N PHE A 212 -5.57 7.62 -23.27
CA PHE A 212 -4.53 6.64 -22.96
C PHE A 212 -3.14 7.29 -23.05
N LYS A 213 -2.25 6.93 -22.12
CA LYS A 213 -0.83 7.29 -22.15
C LYS A 213 0.01 6.02 -21.94
N PRO A 214 1.10 5.85 -22.71
CA PRO A 214 2.02 4.72 -22.50
C PRO A 214 2.57 4.67 -21.07
N ILE A 215 2.73 3.46 -20.56
CA ILE A 215 3.22 3.20 -19.20
C ILE A 215 4.74 3.13 -19.21
N HIS A 216 5.40 3.77 -18.24
CA HIS A 216 6.83 3.59 -18.03
C HIS A 216 7.06 2.29 -17.24
N THR A 217 7.66 1.29 -17.88
CA THR A 217 7.84 -0.05 -17.28
C THR A 217 9.26 -0.28 -16.81
N GLU A 218 9.39 -0.69 -15.55
CA GLU A 218 10.63 -1.15 -14.92
C GLU A 218 10.44 -2.63 -14.53
N GLY A 219 11.13 -3.52 -15.23
CA GLY A 219 11.08 -4.97 -14.98
C GLY A 219 10.35 -5.76 -16.06
N ILE A 220 9.75 -6.90 -15.71
CA ILE A 220 9.08 -7.81 -16.65
C ILE A 220 7.64 -7.39 -16.88
N ASN A 221 7.19 -7.52 -18.12
CA ASN A 221 5.81 -7.28 -18.48
C ASN A 221 5.41 -8.15 -19.69
N ASP A 222 4.79 -9.29 -19.42
CA ASP A 222 4.19 -10.15 -20.43
C ASP A 222 2.78 -9.65 -20.80
N GLN A 223 2.71 -8.90 -21.91
CA GLN A 223 1.47 -8.34 -22.45
C GLN A 223 0.39 -9.38 -22.77
N SER A 224 0.76 -10.66 -22.93
CA SER A 224 -0.19 -11.73 -23.28
C SER A 224 -0.88 -12.37 -22.07
N ASN A 225 -0.45 -12.03 -20.86
CA ASN A 225 -0.97 -12.60 -19.62
C ASN A 225 -1.18 -11.51 -18.56
N PRO A 226 -2.09 -10.55 -18.80
CA PRO A 226 -2.40 -9.51 -17.85
C PRO A 226 -3.07 -10.08 -16.59
N GLY A 227 -2.60 -9.64 -15.44
CA GLY A 227 -3.16 -9.95 -14.13
C GLY A 227 -4.16 -8.88 -13.72
N ILE A 228 -5.34 -9.31 -13.26
CA ILE A 228 -6.44 -8.39 -12.90
C ILE A 228 -6.05 -7.42 -11.77
N GLU A 229 -5.13 -7.80 -10.86
CA GLU A 229 -4.68 -6.87 -9.79
C GLU A 229 -3.88 -5.71 -10.38
N THR A 230 -2.90 -6.03 -11.22
CA THR A 230 -2.07 -5.04 -11.92
C THR A 230 -2.92 -4.13 -12.82
N MET A 231 -3.90 -4.71 -13.53
CA MET A 231 -4.82 -3.93 -14.36
C MET A 231 -5.63 -2.98 -13.49
N LEU A 232 -6.26 -3.47 -12.41
CA LEU A 232 -7.02 -2.64 -11.47
C LEU A 232 -6.19 -1.45 -10.98
N ASP A 233 -4.97 -1.68 -10.49
CA ASP A 233 -4.09 -0.64 -9.95
C ASP A 233 -3.84 0.47 -10.97
N ILE A 234 -3.41 0.10 -12.17
CA ILE A 234 -3.06 1.06 -13.23
C ILE A 234 -4.31 1.79 -13.71
N GLU A 235 -5.41 1.07 -13.94
CA GLU A 235 -6.68 1.63 -14.40
C GLU A 235 -7.25 2.66 -13.43
N GLN A 236 -7.30 2.36 -12.12
CA GLN A 236 -7.81 3.30 -11.12
C GLN A 236 -6.92 4.55 -11.03
N MET A 237 -5.60 4.39 -11.06
CA MET A 237 -4.63 5.49 -11.06
C MET A 237 -4.80 6.40 -12.29
N MET A 238 -4.89 5.80 -13.48
CA MET A 238 -5.11 6.52 -14.75
C MET A 238 -6.44 7.24 -14.77
N ALA A 239 -7.49 6.61 -14.25
CA ALA A 239 -8.82 7.17 -14.38
C ALA A 239 -9.08 8.32 -13.41
N ILE A 240 -8.40 8.38 -12.25
CA ILE A 240 -8.50 9.56 -11.39
C ILE A 240 -7.70 10.74 -11.94
N ASN A 241 -6.45 10.50 -12.37
CA ASN A 241 -5.65 11.54 -13.02
C ASN A 241 -5.03 11.05 -14.35
N PRO A 242 -5.79 11.15 -15.47
CA PRO A 242 -5.31 10.71 -16.79
C PRO A 242 -4.17 11.58 -17.36
N LEU A 243 -3.86 12.71 -16.71
CA LEU A 243 -2.76 13.57 -17.13
C LEU A 243 -1.42 13.16 -16.51
N SER A 244 -1.42 12.39 -15.43
CA SER A 244 -0.21 11.90 -14.77
C SER A 244 0.55 10.88 -15.61
N LYS A 245 1.86 10.74 -15.35
CA LYS A 245 2.66 9.65 -15.91
C LYS A 245 2.55 8.42 -15.02
N ILE A 246 2.19 7.27 -15.57
CA ILE A 246 2.14 6.02 -14.83
C ILE A 246 3.45 5.28 -14.97
N TRP A 247 3.93 4.75 -13.86
CA TRP A 247 5.05 3.84 -13.79
C TRP A 247 4.55 2.47 -13.32
N TYR A 248 5.06 1.42 -13.93
CA TYR A 248 4.81 0.05 -13.55
C TYR A 248 6.12 -0.61 -13.13
N PHE A 249 6.12 -1.24 -11.97
CA PHE A 249 7.28 -1.93 -11.45
C PHE A 249 6.94 -3.39 -11.18
N ASN A 250 7.59 -4.29 -11.90
CA ASN A 250 7.49 -5.73 -11.70
C ASN A 250 8.88 -6.32 -11.83
N ASP A 251 9.58 -6.34 -10.70
CA ASP A 251 10.87 -6.99 -10.66
C ASP A 251 10.57 -8.51 -10.58
N ASP A 252 11.16 -9.34 -11.46
CA ASP A 252 11.10 -10.83 -11.46
C ASP A 252 11.75 -11.44 -10.21
N VAL A 253 11.43 -10.89 -9.04
CA VAL A 253 11.99 -11.27 -7.76
C VAL A 253 11.18 -12.46 -7.31
N LYS A 254 11.77 -13.63 -7.49
CA LYS A 254 11.25 -14.96 -7.15
C LYS A 254 11.12 -15.19 -5.63
N ASN A 255 10.89 -14.14 -4.83
CA ASN A 255 10.94 -14.16 -3.38
C ASN A 255 9.59 -13.77 -2.75
N ILE A 256 9.44 -14.10 -1.47
CA ILE A 256 8.24 -13.86 -0.64
C ILE A 256 7.84 -12.39 -0.79
N ILE A 257 6.55 -12.06 -0.78
CA ILE A 257 6.09 -10.65 -0.65
C ILE A 257 6.88 -9.90 0.45
N SER A 258 7.26 -10.57 1.55
CA SER A 258 8.18 -10.01 2.55
C SER A 258 9.55 -9.65 1.95
N ASP A 259 10.32 -10.57 1.39
CA ASP A 259 11.62 -10.23 0.78
C ASP A 259 11.47 -9.22 -0.37
N GLY A 260 10.40 -9.35 -1.17
CA GLY A 260 10.08 -8.48 -2.31
C GLY A 260 9.92 -7.02 -1.92
N ILE A 261 9.12 -6.71 -0.89
CA ILE A 261 8.92 -5.32 -0.44
C ILE A 261 10.25 -4.68 -0.03
N LEU A 262 11.04 -5.34 0.82
CA LEU A 262 12.31 -4.78 1.27
C LEU A 262 13.31 -4.64 0.11
N ILE A 263 13.48 -5.66 -0.73
CA ILE A 263 14.37 -5.60 -1.90
C ILE A 263 13.96 -4.45 -2.83
N LYS A 264 12.65 -4.27 -3.04
CA LYS A 264 12.14 -3.17 -3.84
C LYS A 264 12.48 -1.83 -3.22
N MET A 265 12.24 -1.64 -1.93
CA MET A 265 12.57 -0.37 -1.25
C MET A 265 14.08 -0.09 -1.24
N LEU A 266 14.92 -1.12 -1.07
CA LEU A 266 16.38 -1.00 -1.20
C LEU A 266 16.79 -0.53 -2.61
N THR A 267 16.11 -1.01 -3.64
CA THR A 267 16.38 -0.62 -5.03
C THR A 267 15.90 0.80 -5.33
N LEU A 268 14.66 1.12 -4.92
CA LEU A 268 14.06 2.44 -5.15
C LEU A 268 14.82 3.54 -4.40
N THR A 269 15.23 3.31 -3.16
CA THR A 269 15.99 4.31 -2.39
C THR A 269 17.31 4.68 -3.06
N GLU A 270 17.87 3.76 -3.85
CA GLU A 270 19.09 3.97 -4.62
C GLU A 270 18.85 4.44 -6.07
N SER A 271 17.62 4.76 -6.49
CA SER A 271 17.36 5.37 -7.80
C SER A 271 17.22 6.90 -7.69
N ASP A 272 17.78 7.65 -8.64
CA ASP A 272 17.56 9.10 -8.78
C ASP A 272 16.29 9.44 -9.57
N LYS A 273 15.76 8.49 -10.36
CA LYS A 273 14.57 8.66 -11.19
C LYS A 273 13.44 7.82 -10.60
N LEU A 274 12.47 8.48 -9.98
CA LEU A 274 11.35 7.85 -9.32
C LEU A 274 10.06 8.64 -9.59
N PRO A 275 8.89 7.99 -9.61
CA PRO A 275 7.63 8.67 -9.44
C PRO A 275 7.54 9.34 -8.06
N GLN A 276 6.69 10.34 -7.93
CA GLN A 276 6.49 11.03 -6.64
C GLN A 276 5.53 10.27 -5.71
N ILE A 277 4.82 9.27 -6.25
CA ILE A 277 3.78 8.52 -5.56
C ILE A 277 3.94 7.05 -5.90
N PHE A 278 3.82 6.17 -4.91
CA PHE A 278 3.72 4.73 -5.10
C PHE A 278 2.43 4.20 -4.47
N SER A 279 1.72 3.31 -5.17
CA SER A 279 0.64 2.49 -4.63
C SER A 279 1.14 1.04 -4.49
N ILE A 280 0.84 0.43 -3.35
CA ILE A 280 1.11 -0.98 -3.04
C ILE A 280 -0.21 -1.65 -2.69
N SER A 281 -0.71 -2.51 -3.57
CA SER A 281 -1.93 -3.31 -3.35
C SER A 281 -1.61 -4.73 -2.87
N TYR A 282 -0.46 -4.90 -2.22
CA TYR A 282 0.05 -6.17 -1.72
C TYR A 282 0.44 -6.06 -0.25
N GLY A 283 0.20 -7.12 0.50
CA GLY A 283 0.56 -7.16 1.90
C GLY A 283 0.74 -8.57 2.44
N ILE A 284 1.31 -8.64 3.64
CA ILE A 284 1.50 -9.85 4.41
C ILE A 284 1.26 -9.51 5.88
N TYR A 285 0.76 -10.46 6.66
CA TYR A 285 0.56 -10.19 8.09
C TYR A 285 1.89 -10.03 8.83
N GLU A 286 1.93 -9.19 9.86
CA GLU A 286 3.12 -8.93 10.68
C GLU A 286 3.69 -10.23 11.27
N SER A 287 2.85 -11.18 11.69
CA SER A 287 3.32 -12.48 12.18
C SER A 287 3.97 -13.34 11.10
N ASN A 288 3.70 -13.07 9.83
CA ASN A 288 4.17 -13.82 8.67
C ASN A 288 5.36 -13.17 7.98
N LEU A 289 5.80 -11.99 8.45
CA LEU A 289 7.11 -11.46 8.09
C LEU A 289 8.15 -12.53 8.41
N CYS A 290 8.88 -12.98 7.39
CA CYS A 290 9.88 -14.03 7.52
C CYS A 290 11.22 -13.46 7.07
N VAL A 291 12.29 -13.84 7.77
CA VAL A 291 13.67 -13.54 7.38
C VAL A 291 14.42 -14.85 7.25
N PRO A 292 15.01 -15.17 6.09
CA PRO A 292 15.89 -16.32 5.98
C PRO A 292 17.35 -15.86 6.21
N GLY A 293 17.96 -16.34 7.30
CA GLY A 293 19.34 -16.06 7.72
C GLY A 293 19.41 -15.10 8.91
N ILE A 294 19.82 -15.59 10.09
CA ILE A 294 20.09 -14.78 11.29
C ILE A 294 21.41 -15.15 11.97
N PRO A 295 22.05 -14.28 12.78
CA PRO A 295 23.22 -14.69 13.57
C PRO A 295 22.87 -15.83 14.55
N CYS A 296 23.78 -16.79 14.79
CA CYS A 296 23.57 -17.91 15.72
C CYS A 296 23.55 -17.54 17.22
N ASP A 297 23.46 -16.24 17.56
CA ASP A 297 23.47 -15.76 18.96
C ASP A 297 22.03 -15.66 19.47
N GLU A 298 21.75 -16.30 20.60
CA GLU A 298 20.43 -16.41 21.23
C GLU A 298 19.89 -15.06 21.76
N ASN A 299 20.71 -13.99 21.76
CA ASN A 299 20.32 -12.64 22.17
C ASN A 299 19.68 -11.80 21.02
N VAL A 300 19.30 -12.42 19.92
CA VAL A 300 18.79 -11.74 18.72
C VAL A 300 17.34 -11.30 18.91
N VAL A 301 17.11 -9.98 18.81
CA VAL A 301 15.81 -9.36 18.52
C VAL A 301 15.11 -10.15 17.42
N ASP A 302 13.85 -10.56 17.67
CA ASP A 302 12.99 -11.32 16.74
C ASP A 302 13.31 -10.96 15.27
N PRO A 303 13.77 -11.91 14.43
CA PRO A 303 14.16 -11.64 13.05
C PRO A 303 13.11 -10.87 12.26
N LYS A 304 11.82 -11.14 12.53
CA LYS A 304 10.69 -10.44 11.93
C LYS A 304 10.70 -8.96 12.27
N HIS A 305 10.98 -8.65 13.52
CA HIS A 305 11.09 -7.28 14.02
C HIS A 305 12.28 -6.55 13.39
N LYS A 306 13.41 -7.23 13.13
CA LYS A 306 14.54 -6.63 12.41
C LYS A 306 14.20 -6.29 10.96
N TYR A 307 13.55 -7.22 10.25
CA TYR A 307 13.06 -6.95 8.89
C TYR A 307 12.09 -5.77 8.91
N PHE A 308 11.14 -5.76 9.85
CA PHE A 308 10.16 -4.68 9.98
C PHE A 308 10.82 -3.31 10.20
N ILE A 309 11.78 -3.23 11.14
CA ILE A 309 12.57 -2.02 11.38
C ILE A 309 13.30 -1.61 10.11
N ARG A 310 14.00 -2.54 9.46
CA ARG A 310 14.81 -2.22 8.29
C ARG A 310 13.96 -1.71 7.13
N THR A 311 12.86 -2.37 6.82
CA THR A 311 11.96 -1.95 5.75
C THR A 311 11.33 -0.59 6.05
N ASN A 312 10.98 -0.31 7.31
CA ASN A 312 10.51 1.01 7.73
C ASN A 312 11.57 2.12 7.57
N ILE A 313 12.85 1.81 7.77
CA ILE A 313 13.93 2.76 7.47
C ILE A 313 13.96 3.08 5.97
N GLU A 314 13.75 2.09 5.10
CA GLU A 314 13.72 2.34 3.66
C GLU A 314 12.49 3.17 3.24
N PHE A 315 11.33 2.96 3.86
CA PHE A 315 10.17 3.84 3.70
C PHE A 315 10.47 5.26 4.18
N MET A 316 11.11 5.42 5.35
CA MET A 316 11.56 6.73 5.85
C MET A 316 12.54 7.41 4.89
N LYS A 317 13.47 6.68 4.27
CA LYS A 317 14.39 7.23 3.25
C LYS A 317 13.64 7.77 2.04
N LEU A 318 12.56 7.12 1.59
CA LEU A 318 11.72 7.62 0.50
C LEU A 318 10.88 8.83 0.95
N ALA A 319 10.32 8.79 2.15
CA ALA A 319 9.60 9.91 2.76
C ALA A 319 10.46 11.17 2.86
N LEU A 320 11.73 11.04 3.28
CA LEU A 320 12.71 12.13 3.32
C LEU A 320 12.94 12.78 1.95
N ARG A 321 12.72 12.04 0.86
CA ARG A 321 12.86 12.51 -0.53
C ARG A 321 11.58 13.16 -1.07
N GLY A 322 10.54 13.29 -0.26
CA GLY A 322 9.25 13.86 -0.68
C GLY A 322 8.42 12.91 -1.55
N ILE A 323 8.61 11.61 -1.38
CA ILE A 323 7.85 10.56 -2.06
C ILE A 323 6.71 10.10 -1.14
N THR A 324 5.51 9.97 -1.71
CA THR A 324 4.35 9.38 -1.05
C THR A 324 4.30 7.88 -1.31
N ILE A 325 4.04 7.08 -0.28
CA ILE A 325 3.80 5.64 -0.41
C ILE A 325 2.44 5.35 0.21
N LEU A 326 1.56 4.76 -0.59
CA LEU A 326 0.24 4.30 -0.20
C LEU A 326 0.23 2.77 -0.18
N ALA A 327 -0.48 2.19 0.77
CA ALA A 327 -0.64 0.74 0.87
C ALA A 327 -2.09 0.37 1.19
N SER A 328 -2.62 -0.63 0.49
CA SER A 328 -3.90 -1.26 0.83
C SER A 328 -3.85 -1.81 2.26
N SER A 329 -4.88 -1.53 3.05
CA SER A 329 -4.92 -1.92 4.48
C SER A 329 -5.16 -3.42 4.71
N GLY A 330 -5.61 -4.14 3.68
CA GLY A 330 -5.93 -5.56 3.72
C GLY A 330 -7.42 -5.81 3.58
N ASP A 331 -7.78 -7.07 3.30
CA ASP A 331 -9.14 -7.45 2.87
C ASP A 331 -9.78 -8.52 3.78
N ASP A 332 -9.14 -8.78 4.93
CA ASP A 332 -9.55 -9.76 5.95
C ASP A 332 -9.98 -9.12 7.28
N GLY A 333 -10.33 -7.84 7.25
CA GLY A 333 -10.76 -7.10 8.43
C GLY A 333 -9.66 -6.92 9.48
N ALA A 334 -10.05 -6.93 10.76
CA ALA A 334 -9.11 -6.92 11.88
C ALA A 334 -8.42 -8.28 12.10
N ASN A 335 -8.91 -9.32 11.43
CA ASN A 335 -8.42 -10.68 11.53
C ASN A 335 -7.41 -10.96 10.41
N ASP A 336 -6.88 -12.19 10.40
CA ASP A 336 -6.20 -12.71 9.23
C ASP A 336 -7.03 -13.81 8.57
N TYR A 337 -6.75 -14.05 7.29
CA TYR A 337 -7.41 -15.05 6.46
C TYR A 337 -7.37 -16.46 7.07
N PHE A 338 -6.28 -16.82 7.75
CA PHE A 338 -6.02 -18.17 8.26
C PHE A 338 -6.67 -18.43 9.62
N SER A 339 -7.08 -17.38 10.32
CA SER A 339 -7.56 -17.44 11.69
C SER A 339 -8.92 -18.09 11.85
N ASN A 340 -9.76 -18.10 10.81
CA ASN A 340 -11.19 -18.45 10.93
C ASN A 340 -11.88 -17.73 12.12
N CYS A 341 -11.48 -16.49 12.41
CA CYS A 341 -11.95 -15.70 13.56
C CYS A 341 -11.60 -16.28 14.95
N THR A 342 -10.60 -17.15 15.04
CA THR A 342 -10.14 -17.76 16.30
C THR A 342 -8.88 -17.12 16.89
N ASN A 343 -8.41 -16.02 16.29
CA ASN A 343 -7.22 -15.30 16.73
C ASN A 343 -7.33 -14.87 18.19
N LYS A 344 -6.30 -15.17 18.99
CA LYS A 344 -6.18 -14.62 20.35
C LYS A 344 -5.71 -13.16 20.35
N VAL A 345 -4.89 -12.81 19.36
CA VAL A 345 -4.37 -11.48 19.08
C VAL A 345 -4.52 -11.25 17.59
N PHE A 346 -5.02 -10.07 17.21
CA PHE A 346 -5.14 -9.65 15.82
C PHE A 346 -3.77 -9.54 15.16
N ASN A 347 -3.80 -9.67 13.83
CA ASN A 347 -2.61 -9.85 13.03
C ASN A 347 -2.56 -8.80 11.91
N PRO A 348 -1.95 -7.63 12.18
CA PRO A 348 -1.94 -6.50 11.28
C PRO A 348 -1.31 -6.80 9.92
N THR A 349 -1.80 -6.15 8.87
CA THR A 349 -1.23 -6.23 7.52
C THR A 349 -0.06 -5.25 7.36
N TYR A 350 1.06 -5.74 6.82
CA TYR A 350 2.23 -4.98 6.44
C TYR A 350 2.36 -4.96 4.90
N PRO A 351 2.64 -3.82 4.24
CA PRO A 351 3.25 -2.60 4.77
C PRO A 351 2.27 -1.59 5.36
N ALA A 352 0.95 -1.79 5.27
CA ALA A 352 -0.05 -0.84 5.79
C ALA A 352 0.16 -0.42 7.25
N SER A 353 0.61 -1.33 8.11
CA SER A 353 0.93 -1.04 9.50
C SER A 353 2.22 -0.23 9.73
N SER A 354 3.00 0.04 8.68
CA SER A 354 4.15 0.94 8.76
C SER A 354 3.71 2.36 9.15
N PRO A 355 4.45 3.05 10.04
CA PRO A 355 4.15 4.44 10.38
C PRO A 355 4.59 5.44 9.30
N PHE A 356 5.27 4.98 8.23
CA PHE A 356 5.81 5.82 7.14
C PHE A 356 5.09 5.64 5.80
N VAL A 357 3.99 4.88 5.79
CA VAL A 357 3.10 4.75 4.63
C VAL A 357 1.72 5.29 4.99
N THR A 358 1.00 5.79 3.99
CA THR A 358 -0.41 6.13 4.12
C THR A 358 -1.23 4.88 3.84
N SER A 359 -1.81 4.29 4.89
CA SER A 359 -2.63 3.09 4.79
C SER A 359 -4.05 3.45 4.36
N VAL A 360 -4.58 2.70 3.38
CA VAL A 360 -5.88 2.99 2.75
C VAL A 360 -6.87 1.85 3.00
N GLY A 361 -7.92 2.16 3.75
CA GLY A 361 -9.13 1.35 3.98
C GLY A 361 -10.11 1.41 2.82
N ALA A 362 -11.16 0.62 2.93
CA ALA A 362 -12.21 0.53 1.93
C ALA A 362 -13.59 0.87 2.49
N THR A 363 -14.40 1.50 1.64
CA THR A 363 -15.82 1.78 1.86
C THR A 363 -16.65 1.18 0.72
N THR A 364 -17.96 1.15 0.94
CA THR A 364 -18.96 0.78 -0.05
C THR A 364 -20.13 1.75 -0.03
N LEU A 365 -20.81 1.90 -1.16
CA LEU A 365 -21.97 2.77 -1.26
C LEU A 365 -23.24 2.05 -0.82
N VAL A 366 -24.04 2.71 0.01
CA VAL A 366 -25.45 2.39 0.28
C VAL A 366 -26.32 3.55 -0.20
N ASN A 367 -27.64 3.33 -0.29
CA ASN A 367 -28.59 4.33 -0.80
C ASN A 367 -28.14 4.95 -2.15
N VAL A 368 -27.66 4.08 -3.04
CA VAL A 368 -26.99 4.49 -4.28
C VAL A 368 -27.92 5.31 -5.16
N GLN A 369 -27.40 6.43 -5.63
CA GLN A 369 -27.99 7.29 -6.65
C GLN A 369 -27.53 6.82 -8.02
N TYR A 370 -28.44 6.72 -8.98
CA TYR A 370 -28.16 6.23 -10.35
C TYR A 370 -28.41 7.28 -11.44
N ASN A 371 -28.70 8.53 -11.07
CA ASN A 371 -29.10 9.55 -12.04
C ASN A 371 -28.05 9.75 -13.14
N ALA A 372 -28.52 9.82 -14.39
CA ALA A 372 -27.66 9.91 -15.55
C ALA A 372 -26.83 11.20 -15.53
N LEU A 373 -25.50 11.06 -15.63
CA LEU A 373 -24.65 12.19 -16.01
C LEU A 373 -25.09 12.68 -17.39
N GLN A 374 -25.05 14.00 -17.60
CA GLN A 374 -25.29 14.57 -18.92
C GLN A 374 -24.24 14.09 -19.94
N ASP A 375 -23.03 13.76 -19.46
CA ASP A 375 -21.91 13.15 -20.19
C ASP A 375 -21.49 11.81 -19.54
N GLN A 376 -22.36 10.79 -19.57
CA GLN A 376 -21.98 9.46 -19.06
C GLN A 376 -20.90 8.82 -19.93
N PRO A 377 -19.88 8.17 -19.33
CA PRO A 377 -18.93 7.37 -20.10
C PRO A 377 -19.65 6.20 -20.79
N LEU A 378 -19.09 5.74 -21.91
CA LEU A 378 -19.65 4.63 -22.69
C LEU A 378 -19.88 3.38 -21.82
N ALA A 379 -19.00 3.14 -20.85
CA ALA A 379 -19.13 2.07 -19.85
C ALA A 379 -20.52 2.03 -19.19
N CYS A 380 -21.15 3.17 -18.94
CA CYS A 380 -22.44 3.24 -18.26
C CYS A 380 -23.65 2.88 -19.12
N SER A 381 -23.51 2.98 -20.45
CA SER A 381 -24.54 2.60 -21.42
C SER A 381 -24.24 1.29 -22.14
N ALA A 382 -23.02 0.76 -22.01
CA ALA A 382 -22.56 -0.43 -22.73
C ALA A 382 -23.19 -1.73 -22.21
N PHE A 383 -23.75 -1.73 -21.00
CA PHE A 383 -24.29 -2.93 -20.37
C PHE A 383 -25.78 -2.75 -20.06
N ASN A 384 -26.58 -3.76 -20.43
CA ASN A 384 -27.97 -3.86 -19.99
C ASN A 384 -28.02 -4.28 -18.51
N PRO A 385 -29.15 -4.01 -17.80
CA PRO A 385 -29.34 -4.48 -16.43
C PRO A 385 -28.98 -5.97 -16.26
N PRO A 386 -28.37 -6.36 -15.12
CA PRO A 386 -28.41 -5.65 -13.83
C PRO A 386 -27.26 -4.66 -13.56
N LEU A 387 -26.29 -4.47 -14.46
CA LEU A 387 -25.17 -3.54 -14.24
C LEU A 387 -25.58 -2.10 -14.53
N VAL A 388 -25.49 -1.23 -13.53
CA VAL A 388 -25.78 0.21 -13.69
C VAL A 388 -24.69 1.01 -12.99
N CYS A 389 -24.13 2.01 -13.67
CA CYS A 389 -23.19 2.93 -13.03
C CYS A 389 -23.82 3.60 -11.81
N ALA A 390 -23.15 3.47 -10.67
CA ALA A 390 -23.44 4.32 -9.51
C ALA A 390 -23.05 5.76 -9.84
N TYR A 391 -23.76 6.74 -9.30
CA TYR A 391 -23.35 8.14 -9.32
C TYR A 391 -22.61 8.46 -8.02
N CYS A 392 -23.33 8.36 -6.90
CA CYS A 392 -22.81 8.39 -5.54
C CYS A 392 -23.84 7.81 -4.57
N GLY A 393 -23.56 7.84 -3.27
CA GLY A 393 -24.45 7.37 -2.21
C GLY A 393 -23.87 7.71 -0.84
N ASP A 394 -24.49 7.20 0.20
CA ASP A 394 -23.89 7.22 1.53
C ASP A 394 -22.78 6.15 1.56
N GLU A 395 -21.69 6.41 2.27
CA GLU A 395 -20.60 5.46 2.43
C GLU A 395 -20.63 4.79 3.81
N ILE A 396 -20.45 3.47 3.83
CA ILE A 396 -20.24 2.69 5.05
C ILE A 396 -18.95 1.88 4.95
N ALA A 397 -18.44 1.40 6.08
CA ALA A 397 -17.32 0.46 6.10
C ALA A 397 -17.72 -0.86 5.43
N VAL A 398 -16.87 -1.37 4.54
CA VAL A 398 -17.14 -2.61 3.81
C VAL A 398 -16.83 -3.85 4.64
N SER A 399 -17.73 -4.83 4.57
CA SER A 399 -17.57 -6.16 5.16
C SER A 399 -18.31 -7.21 4.33
N VAL A 400 -17.86 -8.48 4.37
CA VAL A 400 -18.42 -9.59 3.56
C VAL A 400 -19.92 -9.84 3.75
N ASN A 401 -20.53 -9.36 4.83
CA ASN A 401 -21.97 -9.47 5.06
C ASN A 401 -22.78 -8.34 4.39
N ASP A 402 -22.13 -7.51 3.58
CA ASP A 402 -22.76 -6.39 2.90
C ASP A 402 -23.77 -6.87 1.81
N PRO A 403 -24.96 -6.24 1.71
CA PRO A 403 -26.01 -6.61 0.76
C PRO A 403 -25.61 -6.55 -0.73
N PHE A 404 -24.49 -5.91 -1.07
CA PHE A 404 -23.99 -5.81 -2.44
C PHE A 404 -23.01 -6.92 -2.85
N PHE A 405 -22.99 -8.04 -2.11
CA PHE A 405 -22.20 -9.26 -2.42
C PHE A 405 -20.70 -8.99 -2.54
N THR A 406 -20.11 -8.50 -1.44
CA THR A 406 -18.65 -8.32 -1.34
C THR A 406 -17.98 -9.58 -0.81
N ASP A 407 -16.80 -9.88 -1.33
CA ASP A 407 -16.00 -11.05 -0.93
C ASP A 407 -14.79 -10.58 -0.08
N PHE A 408 -14.87 -9.42 0.58
CA PHE A 408 -13.82 -8.88 1.45
C PHE A 408 -14.33 -7.99 2.60
N THR A 409 -13.47 -7.74 3.59
CA THR A 409 -13.72 -6.82 4.71
C THR A 409 -12.54 -5.86 4.88
N SER A 410 -12.80 -4.55 5.01
CA SER A 410 -11.74 -3.52 5.11
C SER A 410 -10.77 -3.80 6.26
N GLY A 411 -9.49 -3.93 5.94
CA GLY A 411 -8.42 -4.14 6.91
C GLY A 411 -8.22 -2.94 7.83
N GLY A 412 -7.83 -3.21 9.07
CA GLY A 412 -7.57 -2.15 10.03
C GLY A 412 -7.32 -2.69 11.44
N GLY A 413 -6.62 -1.92 12.25
CA GLY A 413 -6.25 -2.32 13.60
C GLY A 413 -5.02 -1.59 14.11
N PHE A 414 -4.21 -2.29 14.91
CA PHE A 414 -3.04 -1.72 15.59
C PHE A 414 -1.84 -2.63 15.41
N SER A 415 -0.73 -2.08 14.91
CA SER A 415 0.55 -2.79 14.74
C SER A 415 1.02 -3.45 16.04
N ASN A 416 1.51 -4.69 15.93
CA ASN A 416 2.17 -5.40 17.01
C ASN A 416 3.65 -4.99 17.13
N PHE A 417 4.23 -4.38 16.10
CA PHE A 417 5.65 -3.99 16.07
C PHE A 417 5.92 -2.49 16.14
N ALA A 418 5.18 -1.66 15.40
CA ALA A 418 5.40 -0.22 15.39
C ALA A 418 4.68 0.45 16.58
N PRO A 419 5.38 1.30 17.36
CA PRO A 419 4.73 2.15 18.34
C PRO A 419 3.83 3.18 17.64
N GLN A 420 2.85 3.70 18.38
CA GLN A 420 1.98 4.77 17.90
C GLN A 420 2.81 6.03 17.57
N PRO A 421 2.77 6.53 16.31
CA PRO A 421 3.43 7.78 15.96
C PRO A 421 2.69 9.00 16.53
N SER A 422 3.42 10.08 16.78
CA SER A 422 2.87 11.28 17.43
C SER A 422 1.77 11.97 16.61
N TYR A 423 1.84 11.93 15.28
CA TYR A 423 0.89 12.59 14.40
C TYR A 423 -0.56 12.06 14.56
N GLN A 424 -0.73 10.79 14.94
CA GLN A 424 -2.05 10.16 15.07
C GLN A 424 -2.54 10.10 16.52
N LYS A 425 -1.72 10.52 17.49
CA LYS A 425 -2.02 10.34 18.92
C LYS A 425 -3.39 10.92 19.29
N HIS A 426 -3.67 12.16 18.87
CA HIS A 426 -4.94 12.82 19.18
C HIS A 426 -6.16 12.08 18.62
N ALA A 427 -6.06 11.59 17.38
CA ALA A 427 -7.11 10.86 16.70
C ALA A 427 -7.42 9.52 17.40
N VAL A 428 -6.36 8.76 17.73
CA VAL A 428 -6.50 7.47 18.40
C VAL A 428 -6.96 7.61 19.86
N ASP A 429 -6.46 8.61 20.59
CA ASP A 429 -6.93 8.90 21.95
C ASP A 429 -8.45 9.17 21.95
N ARG A 430 -8.93 9.94 20.95
CA ARG A 430 -10.37 10.20 20.77
C ARG A 430 -11.17 8.94 20.46
N TYR A 431 -10.65 8.05 19.62
CA TYR A 431 -11.31 6.77 19.35
C TYR A 431 -11.49 5.95 20.64
N PHE A 432 -10.47 5.89 21.49
CA PHE A 432 -10.56 5.16 22.75
C PHE A 432 -11.48 5.80 23.79
N LEU A 433 -11.71 7.12 23.74
CA LEU A 433 -12.77 7.75 24.53
C LEU A 433 -14.16 7.30 24.07
N ASN A 434 -14.39 7.20 22.76
CA ASN A 434 -15.64 6.67 22.21
C ASN A 434 -15.82 5.19 22.59
N GLU A 435 -14.78 4.38 22.41
CA GLU A 435 -14.77 2.96 22.82
C GLU A 435 -15.16 2.81 24.29
N GLN A 436 -14.55 3.58 25.19
CA GLN A 436 -14.86 3.50 26.61
C GLN A 436 -16.32 3.85 26.92
N TYR A 437 -16.88 4.85 26.24
CA TYR A 437 -18.29 5.20 26.37
C TYR A 437 -19.19 4.03 25.94
N TYR A 438 -18.95 3.46 24.76
CA TYR A 438 -19.77 2.38 24.22
C TYR A 438 -19.55 1.03 24.90
N LEU A 439 -18.36 0.73 25.41
CA LEU A 439 -18.11 -0.50 26.18
C LEU A 439 -18.93 -0.56 27.47
N ASN A 440 -19.32 0.59 28.04
CA ASN A 440 -20.22 0.61 29.20
C ASN A 440 -21.67 0.28 28.83
N GLU A 441 -22.07 0.58 27.59
CA GLU A 441 -23.45 0.41 27.10
C GLU A 441 -23.65 -0.92 26.35
N ILE A 442 -22.69 -1.28 25.48
CA ILE A 442 -22.74 -2.43 24.57
C ILE A 442 -21.34 -3.08 24.47
N PRO A 443 -20.90 -3.86 25.48
CA PRO A 443 -19.53 -4.40 25.54
C PRO A 443 -19.12 -5.27 24.34
N GLU A 444 -20.08 -5.94 23.71
CA GLU A 444 -19.82 -6.86 22.59
C GLU A 444 -19.47 -6.14 21.27
N MET A 445 -19.68 -4.82 21.23
CA MET A 445 -19.46 -3.98 20.06
C MET A 445 -17.97 -3.84 19.69
N TYR A 446 -17.09 -3.88 20.69
CA TYR A 446 -15.64 -3.71 20.53
C TYR A 446 -14.87 -4.99 20.88
N PRO A 447 -13.68 -5.22 20.30
CA PRO A 447 -12.89 -6.39 20.62
C PRO A 447 -12.25 -6.22 22.00
N PRO A 448 -12.09 -7.31 22.78
CA PRO A 448 -11.34 -7.27 24.03
C PRO A 448 -9.95 -6.66 23.87
N SER A 449 -9.52 -5.83 24.83
CA SER A 449 -8.23 -5.13 24.78
C SER A 449 -7.02 -6.06 24.77
N SER A 450 -7.18 -7.34 25.14
CA SER A 450 -6.13 -8.36 25.03
C SER A 450 -5.86 -8.82 23.60
N MET A 451 -6.77 -8.53 22.66
CA MET A 451 -6.64 -8.96 21.27
C MET A 451 -5.79 -8.01 20.42
N TYR A 452 -5.41 -6.83 20.91
CA TYR A 452 -4.68 -5.87 20.09
C TYR A 452 -3.76 -4.96 20.91
N ASN A 453 -2.71 -4.46 20.27
CA ASN A 453 -1.75 -3.56 20.89
C ASN A 453 -2.26 -2.10 20.87
N ARG A 454 -2.96 -1.65 21.92
CA ARG A 454 -3.45 -0.25 22.05
C ARG A 454 -2.36 0.83 21.90
N LYS A 455 -1.09 0.48 22.11
CA LYS A 455 0.06 1.40 21.99
C LYS A 455 0.71 1.38 20.61
N GLY A 456 0.21 0.55 19.69
CA GLY A 456 0.76 0.38 18.36
C GLY A 456 0.33 1.47 17.37
N ARG A 457 1.01 1.53 16.23
CA ARG A 457 0.54 2.27 15.05
C ARG A 457 -0.82 1.73 14.64
N ALA A 458 -1.84 2.55 14.85
CA ALA A 458 -3.22 2.30 14.46
C ALA A 458 -3.45 2.67 12.99
N TYR A 459 -4.19 1.87 12.21
CA TYR A 459 -4.44 2.01 10.76
C TYR A 459 -5.85 1.50 10.40
N PRO A 460 -6.43 1.87 9.23
CA PRO A 460 -5.86 2.70 8.17
C PRO A 460 -5.75 4.19 8.54
N ASP A 461 -5.12 4.99 7.67
CA ASP A 461 -5.07 6.45 7.83
C ASP A 461 -6.27 7.12 7.15
N VAL A 462 -6.71 6.59 6.02
CA VAL A 462 -7.83 7.10 5.20
C VAL A 462 -8.56 5.92 4.56
N ALA A 463 -9.70 6.15 3.94
CA ALA A 463 -10.40 5.14 3.13
C ALA A 463 -10.85 5.68 1.77
N ALA A 464 -11.21 4.79 0.85
CA ALA A 464 -11.91 5.13 -0.39
C ALA A 464 -12.82 3.97 -0.83
N LEU A 465 -13.63 4.16 -1.87
CA LEU A 465 -14.48 3.11 -2.43
C LEU A 465 -13.62 1.89 -2.77
N GLY A 466 -14.13 0.71 -2.43
CA GLY A 466 -13.45 -0.56 -2.63
C GLY A 466 -14.31 -1.65 -3.26
N VAL A 467 -15.52 -1.34 -3.74
CA VAL A 467 -16.48 -2.35 -4.22
C VAL A 467 -16.87 -2.06 -5.67
N ASN A 468 -16.93 -3.10 -6.49
CA ASN A 468 -17.45 -3.08 -7.87
C ASN A 468 -16.79 -2.07 -8.82
N ALA A 469 -15.46 -1.92 -8.76
CA ALA A 469 -14.69 -1.20 -9.78
C ALA A 469 -14.92 -1.81 -11.16
N PHE A 470 -15.25 -0.97 -12.13
CA PHE A 470 -15.13 -1.32 -13.54
C PHE A 470 -13.65 -1.54 -13.88
N THR A 471 -13.32 -2.72 -14.39
CA THR A 471 -11.96 -3.13 -14.75
C THR A 471 -11.94 -3.91 -16.06
N VAL A 472 -10.95 -3.70 -16.91
CA VAL A 472 -10.74 -4.48 -18.14
C VAL A 472 -9.47 -5.31 -18.01
N ALA A 473 -9.53 -6.59 -18.36
CA ALA A 473 -8.35 -7.45 -18.41
C ALA A 473 -8.63 -8.67 -19.30
N ASN A 474 -7.62 -9.19 -20.01
CA ASN A 474 -7.80 -10.38 -20.86
C ASN A 474 -9.03 -10.26 -21.79
N ASP A 475 -9.20 -9.10 -22.44
CA ASP A 475 -10.31 -8.79 -23.34
C ASP A 475 -11.70 -8.93 -22.69
N SER A 476 -11.78 -8.88 -21.36
CA SER A 476 -13.00 -9.13 -20.58
C SER A 476 -13.21 -8.05 -19.53
N LEU A 477 -14.47 -7.79 -19.22
CA LEU A 477 -14.88 -6.93 -18.12
C LEU A 477 -14.91 -7.70 -16.79
N TYR A 478 -14.42 -7.04 -15.75
CA TYR A 478 -14.54 -7.48 -14.38
C TYR A 478 -15.16 -6.39 -13.51
N LEU A 479 -15.90 -6.83 -12.48
CA LEU A 479 -16.12 -6.04 -11.29
C LEU A 479 -15.13 -6.51 -10.24
N VAL A 480 -14.22 -5.61 -9.86
CA VAL A 480 -13.15 -5.92 -8.89
C VAL A 480 -13.32 -5.01 -7.68
N GLY A 481 -12.86 -5.48 -6.52
CA GLY A 481 -12.93 -4.71 -5.29
C GLY A 481 -11.69 -4.97 -4.43
N GLY A 482 -11.82 -4.69 -3.15
CA GLY A 482 -10.74 -4.75 -2.18
C GLY A 482 -10.18 -3.36 -1.86
N THR A 483 -9.43 -3.28 -0.77
CA THR A 483 -8.58 -2.12 -0.44
C THR A 483 -7.50 -1.89 -1.51
N SER A 484 -7.24 -2.92 -2.33
CA SER A 484 -6.53 -2.86 -3.60
C SER A 484 -7.12 -1.90 -4.64
N MET A 485 -8.44 -1.65 -4.63
CA MET A 485 -9.04 -0.59 -5.44
C MET A 485 -8.82 0.78 -4.78
N SER A 486 -8.93 0.85 -3.45
CA SER A 486 -8.91 2.10 -2.69
C SER A 486 -7.54 2.78 -2.69
N SER A 487 -6.44 2.02 -2.56
CA SER A 487 -5.07 2.56 -2.59
C SER A 487 -4.72 3.30 -3.89
N PRO A 488 -4.88 2.72 -5.09
CA PRO A 488 -4.60 3.40 -6.37
C PRO A 488 -5.55 4.57 -6.64
N LEU A 489 -6.79 4.55 -6.16
CA LEU A 489 -7.68 5.73 -6.19
C LEU A 489 -7.05 6.90 -5.42
N TRP A 490 -6.58 6.65 -4.20
CA TRP A 490 -5.86 7.66 -3.43
C TRP A 490 -4.54 8.09 -4.08
N ALA A 491 -3.80 7.19 -4.73
CA ALA A 491 -2.60 7.57 -5.49
C ALA A 491 -2.94 8.58 -6.60
N GLY A 492 -4.02 8.32 -7.34
CA GLY A 492 -4.57 9.26 -8.31
C GLY A 492 -4.96 10.60 -7.69
N ILE A 493 -5.64 10.60 -6.54
CA ILE A 493 -6.01 11.83 -5.82
C ILE A 493 -4.76 12.61 -5.40
N VAL A 494 -3.78 11.94 -4.78
CA VAL A 494 -2.52 12.56 -4.34
C VAL A 494 -1.77 13.16 -5.53
N SER A 495 -1.88 12.58 -6.73
CA SER A 495 -1.26 13.16 -7.92
C SER A 495 -1.83 14.54 -8.28
N ILE A 496 -3.13 14.75 -8.07
CA ILE A 496 -3.83 16.03 -8.23
C ILE A 496 -3.39 17.01 -7.14
N LEU A 497 -3.32 16.54 -5.89
CA LEU A 497 -2.87 17.35 -4.75
C LEU A 497 -1.40 17.79 -4.91
N ASN A 498 -0.53 16.89 -5.39
CA ASN A 498 0.86 17.19 -5.71
C ASN A 498 0.97 18.18 -6.86
N ALA A 499 0.16 18.06 -7.92
CA ALA A 499 0.14 19.04 -9.00
C ALA A 499 -0.18 20.45 -8.47
N ARG A 500 -1.13 20.57 -7.53
CA ARG A 500 -1.44 21.84 -6.85
C ARG A 500 -0.27 22.35 -6.02
N SER A 501 0.31 21.51 -5.15
CA SER A 501 1.43 21.90 -4.29
C SER A 501 2.64 22.35 -5.12
N ILE A 502 2.97 21.61 -6.19
CA ILE A 502 4.10 21.92 -7.09
C ILE A 502 3.87 23.25 -7.80
N LYS A 503 2.64 23.54 -8.25
CA LYS A 503 2.32 24.81 -8.90
C LYS A 503 2.59 26.03 -8.01
N ILE A 504 2.44 25.89 -6.68
CA ILE A 504 2.62 26.98 -5.71
C ILE A 504 4.05 27.02 -5.15
N THR A 505 4.61 25.86 -4.77
CA THR A 505 5.85 25.76 -3.99
C THR A 505 7.03 25.14 -4.77
N GLY A 506 6.76 24.58 -5.94
CA GLY A 506 7.73 23.75 -6.67
C GLY A 506 8.02 22.39 -6.03
N LYS A 507 7.27 21.98 -5.00
CA LYS A 507 7.50 20.75 -4.22
C LYS A 507 6.23 19.91 -4.09
N THR A 508 6.41 18.59 -3.99
CA THR A 508 5.37 17.63 -3.61
C THR A 508 4.98 17.77 -2.14
N LEU A 509 3.88 17.12 -1.74
CA LEU A 509 3.45 17.00 -0.35
C LEU A 509 4.26 15.97 0.44
N GLY A 510 4.83 14.97 -0.24
CA GLY A 510 5.69 13.96 0.37
C GLY A 510 4.93 12.98 1.26
N PHE A 511 5.51 12.64 2.41
CA PHE A 511 4.85 11.78 3.40
C PHE A 511 3.63 12.47 4.01
N LEU A 512 2.44 11.89 3.76
CA LEU A 512 1.17 12.60 3.95
C LEU A 512 0.63 12.55 5.38
N ASN A 513 0.95 11.53 6.18
CA ASN A 513 0.20 11.30 7.42
C ASN A 513 0.23 12.51 8.38
N PRO A 514 1.37 13.19 8.64
CA PRO A 514 1.37 14.40 9.47
C PRO A 514 0.43 15.49 8.95
N LEU A 515 0.38 15.68 7.62
CA LEU A 515 -0.54 16.62 6.98
C LEU A 515 -2.00 16.17 7.12
N LEU A 516 -2.32 14.90 6.84
CA LEU A 516 -3.69 14.39 6.88
C LEU A 516 -4.30 14.46 8.27
N TYR A 517 -3.59 14.00 9.31
CA TYR A 517 -4.11 14.03 10.68
C TYR A 517 -4.27 15.46 11.22
N LYS A 518 -3.38 16.39 10.82
CA LYS A 518 -3.58 17.81 11.12
C LYS A 518 -4.77 18.38 10.37
N MET A 519 -4.91 18.07 9.09
CA MET A 519 -6.00 18.54 8.25
C MET A 519 -7.34 18.08 8.81
N ALA A 520 -7.48 16.82 9.20
CA ALA A 520 -8.73 16.31 9.80
C ALA A 520 -9.13 17.04 11.08
N LYS A 521 -8.15 17.55 11.85
CA LYS A 521 -8.42 18.38 13.03
C LYS A 521 -8.86 19.81 12.68
N GLN A 522 -8.34 20.38 11.60
CA GLN A 522 -8.55 21.80 11.23
C GLN A 522 -9.66 22.00 10.20
N CYS A 523 -9.92 20.99 9.38
CA CYS A 523 -10.90 20.91 8.32
C CYS A 523 -11.55 19.52 8.36
N PRO A 524 -12.43 19.23 9.34
CA PRO A 524 -13.14 17.96 9.38
C PRO A 524 -13.89 17.67 8.07
N GLU A 525 -14.42 18.69 7.40
CA GLU A 525 -15.11 18.61 6.11
C GLU A 525 -14.20 18.31 4.91
N CYS A 526 -12.88 18.24 5.11
CA CYS A 526 -11.94 17.71 4.13
C CYS A 526 -12.08 16.19 3.98
N PHE A 527 -12.73 15.53 4.93
CA PHE A 527 -13.02 14.11 4.90
C PHE A 527 -14.53 13.86 5.10
N ASN A 528 -15.07 12.85 4.43
CA ASN A 528 -16.38 12.32 4.76
C ASN A 528 -16.18 11.26 5.83
N ASP A 529 -16.66 11.54 7.04
CA ASP A 529 -16.52 10.69 8.22
C ASP A 529 -17.43 9.45 8.11
N ILE A 530 -16.84 8.26 8.14
CA ILE A 530 -17.57 7.00 8.00
C ILE A 530 -17.84 6.45 9.39
N THR A 531 -19.11 6.40 9.78
CA THR A 531 -19.51 6.11 11.17
C THR A 531 -20.33 4.84 11.31
N VAL A 532 -20.53 4.12 10.20
CA VAL A 532 -21.37 2.91 10.14
C VAL A 532 -20.56 1.76 9.57
N GLY A 533 -20.68 0.60 10.23
CA GLY A 533 -20.04 -0.65 9.84
C GLY A 533 -18.86 -1.03 10.73
N ASN A 534 -18.23 -2.17 10.42
CA ASN A 534 -17.16 -2.75 11.21
C ASN A 534 -16.27 -3.63 10.35
N ASN A 535 -15.13 -4.05 10.89
CA ASN A 535 -14.22 -4.98 10.24
C ASN A 535 -14.05 -6.31 10.98
N LYS A 536 -15.11 -6.84 11.59
CA LYS A 536 -15.02 -8.08 12.36
C LYS A 536 -14.80 -9.31 11.50
N CYS A 537 -15.34 -9.35 10.29
CA CYS A 537 -15.28 -10.53 9.42
C CYS A 537 -13.91 -10.63 8.71
N THR A 538 -13.59 -11.81 8.15
CA THR A 538 -12.50 -11.98 7.17
C THR A 538 -13.02 -11.75 5.75
N SER A 539 -12.24 -12.10 4.71
CA SER A 539 -12.72 -12.14 3.31
C SER A 539 -13.67 -13.30 2.99
N THR A 540 -13.77 -14.30 3.87
CA THR A 540 -14.55 -15.52 3.57
C THR A 540 -15.42 -16.00 4.73
N ILE A 541 -15.20 -15.49 5.94
CA ILE A 541 -15.85 -15.97 7.15
C ILE A 541 -16.40 -14.79 7.92
N CYS A 542 -17.69 -14.87 8.27
CA CYS A 542 -18.27 -14.01 9.28
C CYS A 542 -19.22 -14.77 10.19
N THR A 543 -18.74 -15.11 11.39
CA THR A 543 -19.51 -15.74 12.46
C THR A 543 -19.64 -14.78 13.65
N ASP A 544 -20.50 -15.10 14.60
CA ASP A 544 -20.65 -14.30 15.83
C ASP A 544 -19.40 -14.31 16.73
N GLN A 545 -18.50 -15.27 16.51
CA GLN A 545 -17.21 -15.35 17.19
C GLN A 545 -16.21 -14.31 16.66
N CYS A 546 -16.40 -13.86 15.42
CA CYS A 546 -15.57 -12.83 14.82
C CYS A 546 -15.64 -11.53 15.61
N LYS A 547 -14.46 -11.06 16.02
CA LYS A 547 -14.27 -9.76 16.68
C LYS A 547 -13.49 -8.85 15.75
N GLY A 548 -13.76 -7.57 15.86
CA GLY A 548 -13.07 -6.51 15.13
C GLY A 548 -13.53 -5.17 15.63
N PHE A 549 -13.07 -4.12 14.98
CA PHE A 549 -13.35 -2.75 15.36
C PHE A 549 -14.58 -2.19 14.66
N GLN A 550 -15.15 -1.15 15.26
CA GLN A 550 -16.28 -0.41 14.70
C GLN A 550 -15.82 0.91 14.09
N ALA A 551 -16.49 1.29 13.01
CA ALA A 551 -16.48 2.64 12.50
C ALA A 551 -17.10 3.59 13.54
N ALA A 552 -16.56 4.81 13.68
CA ALA A 552 -16.99 5.75 14.72
C ALA A 552 -16.63 7.18 14.34
N CYS A 553 -17.32 8.18 14.92
CA CYS A 553 -17.05 9.58 14.61
C CYS A 553 -15.58 9.98 14.79
N GLY A 554 -14.99 10.55 13.74
CA GLY A 554 -13.60 10.93 13.66
C GLY A 554 -12.73 9.81 13.08
N TRP A 555 -11.54 9.61 13.64
CA TRP A 555 -10.70 8.51 13.20
C TRP A 555 -11.14 7.19 13.83
N ASP A 556 -11.15 6.12 13.06
CA ASP A 556 -11.33 4.75 13.54
C ASP A 556 -10.40 3.73 12.83
N PRO A 557 -10.11 2.56 13.44
CA PRO A 557 -9.29 1.50 12.85
C PRO A 557 -10.06 0.62 11.85
N VAL A 558 -11.00 1.20 11.10
CA VAL A 558 -11.75 0.55 10.02
C VAL A 558 -11.61 1.35 8.73
N THR A 559 -11.84 2.67 8.81
CA THR A 559 -11.86 3.62 7.68
C THR A 559 -10.93 4.82 7.86
N GLY A 560 -10.21 4.87 8.99
CA GLY A 560 -9.23 5.92 9.25
C GLY A 560 -9.92 7.26 9.44
N LEU A 561 -9.38 8.31 8.81
CA LEU A 561 -9.98 9.64 8.79
C LEU A 561 -11.24 9.74 7.91
N GLY A 562 -11.65 8.65 7.24
CA GLY A 562 -12.74 8.62 6.28
C GLY A 562 -12.29 8.81 4.84
N THR A 563 -13.24 9.13 3.96
CA THR A 563 -13.01 9.28 2.50
C THR A 563 -12.78 10.74 2.10
N PRO A 564 -12.10 11.03 0.99
CA PRO A 564 -11.68 12.41 0.71
C PRO A 564 -12.82 13.27 0.14
N ASN A 565 -12.87 14.53 0.59
CA ASN A 565 -13.49 15.62 -0.14
C ASN A 565 -12.38 16.46 -0.79
N VAL A 566 -12.04 16.10 -2.03
CA VAL A 566 -10.85 16.61 -2.75
C VAL A 566 -10.93 18.11 -3.01
N GLU A 567 -12.12 18.67 -3.20
CA GLU A 567 -12.29 20.11 -3.33
C GLU A 567 -11.85 20.86 -2.07
N ASN A 568 -12.30 20.41 -0.90
CA ASN A 568 -11.93 21.01 0.39
C ASN A 568 -10.44 20.78 0.71
N ILE A 569 -9.92 19.59 0.44
CA ILE A 569 -8.50 19.27 0.59
C ILE A 569 -7.64 20.21 -0.28
N LEU A 570 -8.04 20.45 -1.53
CA LEU A 570 -7.32 21.35 -2.44
C LEU A 570 -7.32 22.81 -1.95
N LYS A 571 -8.43 23.29 -1.36
CA LYS A 571 -8.49 24.63 -0.75
C LYS A 571 -7.51 24.72 0.42
N TYR A 572 -7.56 23.75 1.33
CA TYR A 572 -6.66 23.69 2.49
C TYR A 572 -5.18 23.66 2.06
N ILE A 573 -4.82 22.83 1.07
CA ILE A 573 -3.44 22.74 0.56
C ILE A 573 -3.01 24.05 -0.09
N THR A 574 -3.88 24.70 -0.88
CA THR A 574 -3.57 26.01 -1.46
C THR A 574 -3.22 27.03 -0.38
N GLU A 575 -4.04 27.16 0.65
CA GLU A 575 -3.81 28.10 1.75
C GLU A 575 -2.52 27.77 2.53
N LEU A 576 -2.28 26.50 2.82
CA LEU A 576 -1.06 26.03 3.47
C LEU A 576 0.19 26.42 2.66
N CYS A 577 0.19 26.11 1.36
CA CYS A 577 1.31 26.38 0.47
C CYS A 577 1.55 27.88 0.27
N GLU A 578 0.50 28.69 0.07
CA GLU A 578 0.62 30.14 -0.07
C GLU A 578 1.14 30.82 1.20
N LYS A 579 0.64 30.39 2.38
CA LYS A 579 1.13 30.89 3.67
C LYS A 579 2.62 30.62 3.86
N LYS A 580 3.08 29.45 3.41
CA LYS A 580 4.51 29.10 3.43
C LYS A 580 5.33 29.99 2.48
N MET A 581 4.86 30.22 1.25
CA MET A 581 5.58 31.06 0.30
C MET A 581 5.73 32.50 0.82
N LYS A 582 4.68 33.08 1.40
CA LYS A 582 4.75 34.40 2.04
C LYS A 582 5.80 34.46 3.14
N LYS A 583 5.87 33.45 4.03
CA LYS A 583 6.90 33.42 5.09
C LYS A 583 8.34 33.37 4.56
N THR A 584 8.55 32.82 3.36
CA THR A 584 9.87 32.76 2.72
C THR A 584 10.27 34.10 2.10
N GLU A 585 9.31 34.94 1.70
CA GLU A 585 9.60 36.27 1.11
C GLU A 585 9.97 37.34 2.14
N TYR A 586 9.55 37.17 3.41
CA TYR A 586 9.82 38.13 4.49
C TYR A 586 11.09 37.83 5.31
N ASN A 587 11.71 36.66 5.13
CA ASN A 587 12.97 36.25 5.77
C ASN A 587 14.10 36.24 4.74
#